data_AF-A0A6G4RCG2-F1
#
_entry.id   AF-A0A6G4RCG2-F1
#
_cell.length_a   1.000
_cell.length_b   1.000
_cell.length_c   1.000
_cell.angle_alpha   90.00
_cell.angle_beta   90.00
_cell.angle_gamma   90.00
#
_symmetry.space_group_name_H-M   'P 1'
#
loop_
_entity.id
_entity.type
_entity.pdbx_description
1 polymer ?
#
loop_
_entity_poly.entity_id
_entity_poly.type
_entity_poly.pdbx_seq_one_letter_code
_entity_poly.pdbx_strand_id
1 'polypeptide(L)'
;MASVPASHIILFVASMIVAAGIAGTVVLEVDNLSNAIETSGSNVAEEIETDIAVASDERHPGSIYDEEENNVTILVKNVGSSSLEADTSTIDLLLDGRYVSSDATTVERVDVEASSWRPGGVIEATIDLEEANLVEEDESLTGDTEVTAIVKDNEDSVAFYAGSDD
;
A
#
# COMPACT_ATOMS: atom_id res chain seq x y z
N MET A 1 15.78 71.83 -18.00
CA MET A 1 14.61 71.21 -17.35
C MET A 1 14.18 69.95 -18.12
N ALA A 2 15.07 68.95 -18.23
CA ALA A 2 14.81 67.71 -18.97
C ALA A 2 15.22 66.45 -18.18
N SER A 3 15.59 66.57 -16.89
CA SER A 3 16.12 65.46 -16.08
C SER A 3 15.05 64.64 -15.35
N VAL A 4 13.87 65.20 -15.09
CA VAL A 4 12.76 64.51 -14.39
C VAL A 4 12.13 63.35 -15.18
N PRO A 5 11.97 63.41 -16.53
CA PRO A 5 11.37 62.32 -17.31
C PRO A 5 12.22 61.03 -17.32
N ALA A 6 13.55 61.16 -17.28
CA ALA A 6 14.46 60.01 -17.34
C ALA A 6 14.38 59.12 -16.09
N SER A 7 14.29 59.72 -14.90
CA SER A 7 14.18 58.98 -13.63
C SER A 7 12.88 58.20 -13.52
N HIS A 8 11.76 58.74 -14.01
CA HIS A 8 10.47 58.04 -13.99
C HIS A 8 10.47 56.81 -14.91
N ILE A 9 11.09 56.90 -16.08
CA ILE A 9 11.22 55.76 -17.00
C ILE A 9 12.07 54.66 -16.38
N ILE A 10 13.19 55.01 -15.74
CA ILE A 10 14.06 54.05 -15.06
C ILE A 10 13.30 53.30 -13.95
N LEU A 11 12.56 54.02 -13.10
CA LEU A 11 11.77 53.41 -12.03
C LEU A 11 10.61 52.57 -12.56
N PHE A 12 9.97 53.02 -13.64
CA PHE A 12 8.92 52.26 -14.30
C PHE A 12 9.44 50.92 -14.82
N VAL A 13 10.56 50.94 -15.57
CA VAL A 13 11.17 49.71 -16.10
C VAL A 13 11.68 48.81 -14.97
N ALA A 14 12.29 49.37 -13.93
CA ALA A 14 12.72 48.60 -12.76
C ALA A 14 11.55 47.89 -12.07
N SER A 15 10.41 48.57 -11.89
CA SER A 15 9.21 47.96 -11.30
C SER A 15 8.63 46.84 -12.17
N MET A 16 8.69 47.00 -13.50
CA MET A 16 8.21 45.99 -14.45
C MET A 16 9.08 44.73 -14.42
N ILE A 17 10.40 44.86 -14.29
CA ILE A 17 11.32 43.71 -14.17
C ILE A 17 11.02 42.93 -12.87
N VAL A 18 10.84 43.65 -11.76
CA VAL A 18 10.49 43.03 -10.47
C VAL A 18 9.12 42.33 -10.57
N ALA A 19 8.13 43.00 -11.15
CA ALA A 19 6.80 42.42 -11.36
C ALA A 19 6.85 41.16 -12.25
N ALA A 20 7.63 41.19 -13.33
CA ALA A 20 7.84 40.04 -14.21
C ALA A 20 8.53 38.87 -13.49
N GLY A 21 9.50 39.16 -12.60
CA GLY A 21 10.15 38.14 -11.77
C GLY A 21 9.16 37.45 -10.83
N ILE A 22 8.32 38.21 -10.13
CA ILE A 22 7.30 37.68 -9.21
C ILE A 22 6.22 36.90 -9.99
N ALA A 23 5.76 37.43 -11.12
CA ALA A 23 4.80 36.72 -11.96
C ALA A 23 5.37 35.39 -12.46
N GLY A 24 6.66 35.35 -12.81
CA GLY A 24 7.35 34.13 -13.21
C GLY A 24 7.38 33.08 -12.09
N THR A 25 7.70 33.46 -10.85
CA THR A 25 7.72 32.51 -9.73
C THR A 25 6.34 31.97 -9.41
N VAL A 26 5.31 32.83 -9.42
CA VAL A 26 3.91 32.41 -9.17
C VAL A 26 3.44 31.39 -10.22
N VAL A 27 3.78 31.59 -11.49
CA VAL A 27 3.42 30.64 -12.55
C VAL A 27 4.09 29.28 -12.32
N LEU A 28 5.38 29.27 -11.94
CA LEU A 28 6.09 28.03 -11.64
C LEU A 28 5.53 27.31 -10.41
N GLU A 29 5.15 28.05 -9.38
CA GLU A 29 4.52 27.48 -8.18
C GLU A 29 3.15 26.89 -8.47
N VAL A 30 2.33 27.57 -9.29
CA VAL A 30 1.02 27.05 -9.71
C VAL A 30 1.16 25.79 -10.55
N ASP A 31 2.16 25.73 -11.44
CA ASP A 31 2.45 24.53 -12.22
C ASP A 31 2.84 23.34 -11.33
N ASN A 32 3.78 23.56 -10.38
CA ASN A 32 4.16 22.55 -9.41
C ASN A 32 2.98 22.09 -8.55
N LEU A 33 2.14 23.02 -8.08
CA LEU A 33 0.94 22.69 -7.32
C LEU A 33 -0.05 21.87 -8.15
N SER A 34 -0.23 22.22 -9.42
CA SER A 34 -1.14 21.51 -10.33
C SER A 34 -0.68 20.06 -10.54
N ASN A 35 0.62 19.85 -10.77
CA ASN A 35 1.21 18.52 -10.90
C ASN A 35 1.08 17.70 -9.60
N ALA A 36 1.27 18.32 -8.44
CA ALA A 36 1.10 17.66 -7.15
C ALA A 36 -0.36 17.25 -6.89
N ILE A 37 -1.32 18.10 -7.27
CA ILE A 37 -2.76 17.80 -7.18
C ILE A 37 -3.12 16.66 -8.12
N GLU A 38 -2.65 16.67 -9.36
CA GLU A 38 -2.90 15.60 -10.33
C GLU A 38 -2.37 14.25 -9.82
N THR A 39 -1.12 14.23 -9.32
CA THR A 39 -0.51 13.03 -8.76
C THR A 39 -1.30 12.52 -7.54
N SER A 40 -1.64 13.42 -6.61
CA SER A 40 -2.42 13.05 -5.42
C SER A 40 -3.80 12.52 -5.80
N GLY A 41 -4.46 13.15 -6.78
CA GLY A 41 -5.74 12.71 -7.30
C GLY A 41 -5.68 11.34 -7.96
N SER A 42 -4.61 11.05 -8.71
CA SER A 42 -4.38 9.74 -9.32
C SER A 42 -4.16 8.65 -8.26
N ASN A 43 -3.38 8.92 -7.22
CA ASN A 43 -3.11 7.94 -6.16
C ASN A 43 -4.39 7.63 -5.37
N VAL A 44 -5.17 8.66 -4.99
CA VAL A 44 -6.44 8.47 -4.30
C VAL A 44 -7.46 7.74 -5.18
N ALA A 45 -7.47 8.01 -6.49
CA ALA A 45 -8.33 7.25 -7.40
C ALA A 45 -7.93 5.77 -7.43
N GLU A 46 -6.63 5.48 -7.49
CA GLU A 46 -6.14 4.10 -7.46
C GLU A 46 -6.41 3.39 -6.12
N GLU A 47 -6.32 4.10 -5.00
CA GLU A 47 -6.70 3.63 -3.66
C GLU A 47 -8.20 3.32 -3.60
N ILE A 48 -9.07 4.12 -4.22
CA ILE A 48 -10.52 3.84 -4.27
C ILE A 48 -10.85 2.68 -5.20
N GLU A 49 -10.12 2.54 -6.31
CA GLU A 49 -10.33 1.47 -7.28
C GLU A 49 -9.79 0.12 -6.79
N THR A 50 -8.86 0.14 -5.84
CA THR A 50 -8.24 -1.05 -5.25
C THR A 50 -8.85 -1.28 -3.88
N ASP A 51 -9.43 -2.44 -3.63
CA ASP A 51 -9.99 -2.74 -2.31
C ASP A 51 -9.88 -4.25 -2.09
N ILE A 52 -9.55 -4.64 -0.87
CA ILE A 52 -9.29 -6.02 -0.48
C ILE A 52 -10.08 -6.41 0.76
N ALA A 53 -10.42 -7.68 0.85
CA ALA A 53 -11.05 -8.24 2.04
C ALA A 53 -10.43 -9.59 2.36
N VAL A 54 -10.01 -9.78 3.60
CA VAL A 54 -9.60 -11.08 4.12
C VAL A 54 -10.85 -11.94 4.27
N ALA A 55 -10.85 -13.08 3.58
CA ALA A 55 -11.97 -14.02 3.51
C ALA A 55 -11.75 -15.27 4.38
N SER A 56 -10.68 -15.32 5.16
CA SER A 56 -10.42 -16.37 6.15
C SER A 56 -11.45 -16.37 7.28
N ASP A 57 -11.74 -17.53 7.86
CA ASP A 57 -12.73 -17.67 8.95
C ASP A 57 -12.03 -17.71 10.32
N GLU A 58 -12.18 -16.61 11.07
CA GLU A 58 -11.70 -16.47 12.45
C GLU A 58 -12.15 -17.59 13.39
N ARG A 59 -13.31 -18.22 13.10
CA ARG A 59 -13.87 -19.30 13.94
C ARG A 59 -13.20 -20.66 13.72
N HIS A 60 -12.35 -20.77 12.71
CA HIS A 60 -11.64 -22.00 12.37
C HIS A 60 -10.12 -21.72 12.28
N PRO A 61 -9.45 -21.49 13.43
CA PRO A 61 -8.04 -21.10 13.46
C PRO A 61 -7.11 -22.11 12.79
N GLY A 62 -7.44 -23.41 12.83
CA GLY A 62 -6.68 -24.45 12.11
C GLY A 62 -6.77 -24.40 10.57
N SER A 63 -7.54 -23.46 9.99
CA SER A 63 -7.48 -23.15 8.56
C SER A 63 -6.56 -21.97 8.24
N ILE A 64 -6.15 -21.23 9.27
CA ILE A 64 -5.29 -20.04 9.17
C ILE A 64 -3.87 -20.39 9.64
N TYR A 65 -3.72 -21.15 10.71
CA TYR A 65 -2.42 -21.56 11.23
C TYR A 65 -2.27 -23.07 11.20
N ASP A 66 -1.20 -23.53 10.55
CA ASP A 66 -0.76 -24.92 10.54
C ASP A 66 0.41 -25.08 11.55
N GLU A 67 0.14 -25.76 12.66
CA GLU A 67 1.13 -26.04 13.71
C GLU A 67 2.19 -27.07 13.28
N GLU A 68 1.89 -27.94 12.31
CA GLU A 68 2.84 -28.97 11.84
C GLU A 68 3.86 -28.37 10.86
N GLU A 69 3.44 -27.43 10.03
CA GLU A 69 4.29 -26.77 9.03
C GLU A 69 4.78 -25.37 9.44
N ASN A 70 4.35 -24.84 10.60
CA ASN A 70 4.64 -23.47 11.04
C ASN A 70 4.28 -22.41 9.99
N ASN A 71 3.15 -22.61 9.31
CA ASN A 71 2.68 -21.74 8.25
C ASN A 71 1.41 -20.99 8.64
N VAL A 72 1.33 -19.70 8.29
CA VAL A 72 0.12 -18.89 8.43
C VAL A 72 -0.43 -18.56 7.05
N THR A 73 -1.63 -19.05 6.76
CA THR A 73 -2.29 -18.93 5.46
C THR A 73 -3.54 -18.07 5.57
N ILE A 74 -3.62 -17.03 4.74
CA ILE A 74 -4.81 -16.18 4.63
C ILE A 74 -5.36 -16.16 3.21
N LEU A 75 -6.68 -16.12 3.09
CA LEU A 75 -7.36 -15.92 1.82
C LEU A 75 -7.71 -14.45 1.68
N VAL A 76 -7.24 -13.81 0.61
CA VAL A 76 -7.50 -12.39 0.34
C VAL A 76 -8.28 -12.25 -0.96
N LYS A 77 -9.42 -11.57 -0.90
CA LYS A 77 -10.30 -11.33 -2.03
C LYS A 77 -10.17 -9.89 -2.51
N ASN A 78 -10.04 -9.69 -3.82
CA ASN A 78 -10.14 -8.35 -4.41
C ASN A 78 -11.63 -7.99 -4.49
N VAL A 79 -12.04 -6.99 -3.72
CA VAL A 79 -13.40 -6.45 -3.71
C VAL A 79 -13.51 -5.10 -4.44
N GLY A 80 -12.37 -4.55 -4.86
CA GLY A 80 -12.26 -3.36 -5.70
C GLY A 80 -12.62 -3.59 -7.16
N SER A 81 -12.32 -2.60 -7.99
CA SER A 81 -12.56 -2.59 -9.44
C SER A 81 -11.30 -2.69 -10.30
N SER A 82 -10.11 -2.47 -9.72
CA SER A 82 -8.83 -2.62 -10.40
C SER A 82 -8.37 -4.09 -10.44
N SER A 83 -7.62 -4.46 -11.48
CA SER A 83 -6.93 -5.75 -11.53
C SER A 83 -5.52 -5.58 -11.02
N LEU A 84 -5.09 -6.52 -10.17
CA LEU A 84 -3.78 -6.56 -9.55
C LEU A 84 -2.98 -7.77 -10.06
N GLU A 85 -1.69 -7.86 -9.72
CA GLU A 85 -0.90 -9.07 -9.93
C GLU A 85 -0.95 -9.95 -8.67
N ALA A 86 -1.08 -11.26 -8.85
CA ALA A 86 -1.17 -12.25 -7.78
C ALA A 86 0.23 -12.73 -7.40
N ASP A 87 1.04 -11.84 -6.84
CA ASP A 87 2.40 -12.13 -6.42
C ASP A 87 2.81 -11.29 -5.20
N THR A 88 3.93 -11.69 -4.57
CA THR A 88 4.47 -11.09 -3.34
C THR A 88 4.85 -9.60 -3.45
N SER A 89 4.95 -9.02 -4.65
CA SER A 89 5.26 -7.59 -4.79
C SER A 89 4.02 -6.69 -4.69
N THR A 90 2.83 -7.28 -4.75
CA THR A 90 1.56 -6.55 -4.73
C THR A 90 0.91 -6.52 -3.34
N ILE A 91 1.26 -7.47 -2.48
CA ILE A 91 0.72 -7.63 -1.13
C ILE A 91 1.84 -7.61 -0.10
N ASP A 92 1.71 -6.72 0.87
CA ASP A 92 2.53 -6.69 2.06
C ASP A 92 1.76 -7.36 3.21
N LEU A 93 2.45 -8.21 3.98
CA LEU A 93 1.86 -8.92 5.10
C LEU A 93 2.52 -8.49 6.41
N LEU A 94 1.71 -8.32 7.44
CA LEU A 94 2.17 -8.10 8.81
C LEU A 94 1.61 -9.21 9.70
N LEU A 95 2.46 -9.76 10.56
CA LEU A 95 2.09 -10.66 11.64
C LEU A 95 2.35 -9.98 12.98
N ASP A 96 1.29 -9.74 13.76
CA ASP A 96 1.33 -8.97 15.01
C ASP A 96 2.03 -7.60 14.85
N GLY A 97 1.76 -6.95 13.72
CA GLY A 97 2.37 -5.66 13.37
C GLY A 97 3.85 -5.74 12.95
N ARG A 98 4.43 -6.94 12.79
CA ARG A 98 5.77 -7.14 12.24
C ARG A 98 5.69 -7.44 10.75
N TYR A 99 6.43 -6.68 9.95
CA TYR A 99 6.52 -6.89 8.51
C TYR A 99 7.17 -8.25 8.17
N VAL A 100 6.54 -8.98 7.26
CA VAL A 100 7.05 -10.26 6.74
C VAL A 100 7.72 -10.00 5.38
N SER A 101 8.95 -10.50 5.20
CA SER A 101 9.65 -10.36 3.92
C SER A 101 8.97 -11.20 2.83
N SER A 102 9.05 -10.73 1.58
CA SER A 102 8.59 -11.48 0.41
C SER A 102 9.30 -12.83 0.25
N ASP A 103 10.51 -13.00 0.80
CA ASP A 103 11.26 -14.26 0.75
C ASP A 103 10.61 -15.38 1.59
N ALA A 104 9.90 -14.99 2.66
CA ALA A 104 9.18 -15.89 3.55
C ALA A 104 7.67 -15.95 3.23
N THR A 105 7.25 -15.38 2.09
CA THR A 105 5.86 -15.28 1.70
C THR A 105 5.63 -15.97 0.37
N THR A 106 4.59 -16.78 0.26
CA THR A 106 4.12 -17.34 -1.00
C THR A 106 2.72 -16.78 -1.30
N VAL A 107 2.51 -16.32 -2.53
CA VAL A 107 1.21 -15.79 -2.98
C VAL A 107 0.77 -16.55 -4.20
N GLU A 108 -0.41 -17.16 -4.12
CA GLU A 108 -0.96 -17.99 -5.18
C GLU A 108 -2.38 -17.60 -5.52
N ARG A 109 -2.77 -17.89 -6.76
CA ARG A 109 -4.15 -17.72 -7.20
C ARG A 109 -4.93 -19.02 -7.02
N VAL A 110 -5.97 -19.00 -6.19
CA VAL A 110 -6.73 -20.22 -5.83
C VAL A 110 -7.99 -20.45 -6.66
N ASP A 111 -8.57 -19.42 -7.27
CA ASP A 111 -9.81 -19.55 -8.06
C ASP A 111 -9.56 -19.99 -9.52
N VAL A 112 -8.43 -19.58 -10.11
CA VAL A 112 -8.03 -19.89 -11.49
C VAL A 112 -6.52 -19.96 -11.63
N GLU A 113 -6.01 -20.76 -12.58
CA GLU A 113 -4.59 -20.75 -12.97
C GLU A 113 -4.26 -19.49 -13.80
N ALA A 114 -4.09 -18.36 -13.12
CA ALA A 114 -3.69 -17.09 -13.74
C ALA A 114 -2.91 -16.22 -12.75
N SER A 115 -1.99 -15.40 -13.25
CA SER A 115 -1.25 -14.42 -12.43
C SER A 115 -2.02 -13.11 -12.20
N SER A 116 -3.14 -12.88 -12.90
CA SER A 116 -3.93 -11.65 -12.73
C SER A 116 -4.96 -11.82 -11.62
N TRP A 117 -4.84 -11.02 -10.56
CA TRP A 117 -5.81 -10.90 -9.49
C TRP A 117 -6.93 -9.92 -9.87
N ARG A 118 -7.94 -10.46 -10.56
CA ARG A 118 -9.10 -9.67 -11.01
C ARG A 118 -10.08 -9.40 -9.87
N PRO A 119 -10.92 -8.34 -10.00
CA PRO A 119 -12.06 -8.09 -9.14
C PRO A 119 -12.90 -9.35 -8.91
N GLY A 120 -13.16 -9.63 -7.64
CA GLY A 120 -14.01 -10.72 -7.18
C GLY A 120 -13.32 -12.06 -6.96
N GLY A 121 -12.08 -12.26 -7.36
CA GLY A 121 -11.41 -13.53 -7.09
C GLY A 121 -10.37 -13.45 -5.98
N VAL A 122 -9.87 -14.63 -5.59
CA VAL A 122 -9.20 -14.86 -4.32
C VAL A 122 -7.75 -15.31 -4.53
N ILE A 123 -6.83 -14.73 -3.77
CA ILE A 123 -5.47 -15.22 -3.62
C ILE A 123 -5.33 -15.90 -2.25
N GLU A 124 -4.41 -16.84 -2.18
CA GLU A 124 -3.91 -17.41 -0.94
C GLU A 124 -2.52 -16.81 -0.69
N ALA A 125 -2.32 -16.28 0.52
CA ALA A 125 -1.06 -15.73 0.94
C ALA A 125 -0.59 -16.51 2.18
N THR A 126 0.56 -17.16 2.04
CA THR A 126 1.13 -18.06 3.05
C THR A 126 2.43 -17.47 3.56
N ILE A 127 2.56 -17.38 4.88
CA ILE A 127 3.75 -16.94 5.59
C ILE A 127 4.42 -18.16 6.20
N ASP A 128 5.69 -18.37 5.86
CA ASP A 128 6.58 -19.31 6.52
C ASP A 128 7.21 -18.61 7.73
N LEU A 129 6.85 -19.04 8.94
CA LEU A 129 7.24 -18.34 10.17
C LEU A 129 8.73 -18.53 10.51
N GLU A 130 9.31 -19.65 10.10
CA GLU A 130 10.71 -19.99 10.33
C GLU A 130 11.61 -19.14 9.41
N GLU A 131 11.28 -19.08 8.11
CA GLU A 131 11.99 -18.24 7.15
C GLU A 131 11.81 -16.73 7.49
N ALA A 132 10.64 -16.36 8.02
CA ALA A 132 10.38 -15.00 8.51
C ALA A 132 11.12 -14.65 9.81
N ASN A 133 11.77 -15.61 10.47
CA ASN A 133 12.40 -15.45 11.80
C ASN A 133 11.42 -14.91 12.85
N LEU A 134 10.15 -15.31 12.78
CA LEU A 134 9.10 -14.87 13.71
C LEU A 134 8.88 -15.88 14.85
N VAL A 135 9.34 -17.12 14.65
CA VAL A 135 9.46 -18.20 15.63
C VAL A 135 10.87 -18.81 15.56
N GLU A 136 11.35 -19.42 16.65
CA GLU A 136 12.58 -20.21 16.62
C GLU A 136 12.32 -21.62 16.05
N GLU A 137 13.37 -22.31 15.55
CA GLU A 137 13.27 -23.73 15.17
C GLU A 137 12.66 -24.54 16.34
N ASP A 138 11.59 -25.29 16.07
CA ASP A 138 10.81 -26.09 17.03
C ASP A 138 9.91 -25.30 18.03
N GLU A 139 9.72 -23.98 17.88
CA GLU A 139 8.70 -23.21 18.63
C GLU A 139 7.46 -22.92 17.76
N SER A 140 6.26 -23.08 18.36
CA SER A 140 4.99 -22.73 17.71
C SER A 140 4.47 -21.36 18.17
N LEU A 141 3.69 -20.70 17.31
CA LEU A 141 2.94 -19.50 17.71
C LEU A 141 1.93 -19.88 18.79
N THR A 142 1.81 -19.03 19.81
CA THR A 142 0.84 -19.20 20.89
C THR A 142 0.18 -17.89 21.25
N GLY A 143 -1.14 -17.93 21.48
CA GLY A 143 -1.94 -16.78 21.90
C GLY A 143 -2.72 -16.11 20.78
N ASP A 144 -3.24 -14.92 21.07
CA ASP A 144 -3.95 -14.10 20.09
C ASP A 144 -2.96 -13.54 19.08
N THR A 145 -3.18 -13.86 17.80
CA THR A 145 -2.34 -13.46 16.67
C THR A 145 -3.19 -12.70 15.66
N GLU A 146 -2.62 -11.65 15.07
CA GLU A 146 -3.28 -10.86 14.02
C GLU A 146 -2.44 -10.86 12.74
N VAL A 147 -3.07 -11.20 11.62
CA VAL A 147 -2.47 -11.06 10.29
C VAL A 147 -3.16 -9.92 9.57
N THR A 148 -2.34 -9.00 9.06
CA THR A 148 -2.79 -7.84 8.31
C THR A 148 -2.26 -7.93 6.88
N ALA A 149 -3.15 -7.84 5.90
CA ALA A 149 -2.81 -7.74 4.49
C ALA A 149 -2.93 -6.29 4.03
N ILE A 150 -1.91 -5.79 3.34
CA ILE A 150 -1.88 -4.43 2.79
C ILE A 150 -1.63 -4.50 1.30
N VAL A 151 -2.47 -3.81 0.52
CA VAL A 151 -2.38 -3.72 -0.94
C VAL A 151 -2.71 -2.30 -1.37
N LYS A 152 -1.71 -1.58 -1.91
CA LYS A 152 -1.86 -0.17 -2.36
C LYS A 152 -2.61 0.71 -1.35
N ASP A 153 -2.09 0.81 -0.13
CA ASP A 153 -2.66 1.56 1.00
C ASP A 153 -4.02 1.08 1.54
N ASN A 154 -4.61 0.02 0.96
CA ASN A 154 -5.78 -0.65 1.53
C ASN A 154 -5.34 -1.78 2.44
N GLU A 155 -5.93 -1.85 3.63
CA GLU A 155 -5.56 -2.78 4.69
C GLU A 155 -6.80 -3.54 5.15
N ASP A 156 -6.65 -4.85 5.35
CA ASP A 156 -7.62 -5.64 6.08
C ASP A 156 -6.91 -6.70 6.93
N SER A 157 -7.52 -7.05 8.06
CA SER A 157 -6.89 -7.84 9.12
C SER A 157 -7.80 -8.95 9.60
N VAL A 158 -7.21 -10.09 9.95
CA VAL A 158 -7.91 -11.20 10.61
C VAL A 158 -7.16 -11.59 11.88
N ALA A 159 -7.90 -11.70 12.97
CA ALA A 159 -7.37 -12.19 14.25
C ALA A 159 -7.76 -13.65 14.44
N PHE A 160 -6.84 -14.44 14.98
CA PHE A 160 -7.06 -15.83 15.33
C PHE A 160 -6.27 -16.19 16.58
N TYR A 161 -6.66 -17.29 17.22
CA TYR A 161 -5.89 -17.85 18.33
C TYR A 161 -4.95 -18.92 17.79
N ALA A 162 -3.64 -18.73 17.98
CA ALA A 162 -2.62 -19.72 17.69
C ALA A 162 -2.41 -20.63 18.90
N GLY A 163 -2.48 -21.93 18.69
CA GLY A 163 -2.34 -22.95 19.73
C GLY A 163 -3.58 -23.83 19.86
N SER A 164 -3.35 -25.11 20.16
CA SER A 164 -4.39 -26.10 20.41
C SER A 164 -5.37 -25.64 21.51
N ASP A 165 -6.64 -25.43 21.12
CA ASP A 165 -7.78 -25.48 22.02
C ASP A 165 -7.86 -26.90 22.62
N ASP A 166 -7.35 -27.07 23.84
CA ASP A 166 -7.63 -28.25 24.70
C ASP A 166 -8.97 -28.04 25.44
#